data_AF-A0A1Y2GG69-F1
#
_entry.id   AF-A0A1Y2GG69-F1
#
_cell.length_a   1.000
_cell.length_b   1.000
_cell.length_c   1.000
_cell.angle_alpha   90.00
_cell.angle_beta   90.00
_cell.angle_gamma   90.00
#
_symmetry.space_group_name_H-M   'P 1'
#
loop_
_entity.id
_entity.type
_entity.pdbx_description
1 polymer ?
#
loop_
_entity_poly.entity_id
_entity_poly.type
_entity_poly.pdbx_seq_one_letter_code
_entity_poly.pdbx_strand_id
1 'polypeptide(L)'
;MKNLFFLLSAVAVLLSPALADDVNSECVVHAFKPSWSAIKECCLSNMGGSDFRRNKLFCKLPTGNEGYFRRCVKKLGYASTVDCVY
;
A
#
# COMPACT_ATOMS: atom_id res chain seq x y z
N MET A 1 -51.59 18.86 34.24
CA MET A 1 -51.24 18.81 32.81
C MET A 1 -49.91 19.54 32.64
N LYS A 2 -48.79 18.81 32.61
CA LYS A 2 -47.44 19.39 32.62
C LYS A 2 -46.69 18.93 31.36
N ASN A 3 -46.23 19.94 30.64
CA ASN A 3 -45.51 19.89 29.37
C ASN A 3 -44.27 19.00 29.47
N LEU A 4 -44.15 18.04 28.55
CA LEU A 4 -42.90 17.31 28.35
C LEU A 4 -42.21 17.88 27.11
N PHE A 5 -41.20 18.70 27.38
CA PHE A 5 -40.30 19.29 26.41
C PHE A 5 -39.59 18.18 25.61
N PHE A 6 -39.74 18.24 24.29
CA PHE A 6 -38.92 17.51 23.33
C PHE A 6 -37.44 17.90 23.50
N LEU A 7 -36.61 16.97 23.96
CA LEU A 7 -35.15 17.09 23.90
C LEU A 7 -34.67 16.44 22.60
N LEU A 8 -34.64 17.21 21.51
CA LEU A 8 -33.80 16.90 20.35
C LEU A 8 -32.33 17.11 20.75
N SER A 9 -31.67 16.07 21.21
CA SER A 9 -30.20 16.01 21.21
C SER A 9 -29.75 15.51 19.85
N ALA A 10 -29.66 16.43 18.89
CA ALA A 10 -28.95 16.20 17.63
C ALA A 10 -27.45 16.19 17.95
N VAL A 11 -26.93 15.05 18.40
CA VAL A 11 -25.49 14.83 18.46
C VAL A 11 -25.03 14.58 17.02
N ALA A 12 -24.77 15.68 16.31
CA ALA A 12 -23.96 15.67 15.11
C ALA A 12 -22.52 15.36 15.55
N VAL A 13 -22.24 14.08 15.83
CA VAL A 13 -20.86 13.59 15.80
C VAL A 13 -20.44 13.71 14.34
N LEU A 14 -19.64 14.74 14.08
CA LEU A 14 -18.74 14.80 12.95
C LEU A 14 -17.90 13.52 12.99
N LEU A 15 -18.40 12.45 12.37
CA LEU A 15 -17.58 11.40 11.82
C LEU A 15 -16.82 12.07 10.67
N SER A 16 -15.80 12.85 11.01
CA SER A 16 -14.63 12.90 10.16
C SER A 16 -14.20 11.45 9.99
N PRO A 17 -14.26 10.85 8.79
CA PRO A 17 -13.38 9.73 8.54
C PRO A 17 -11.98 10.32 8.73
N ALA A 18 -11.41 10.06 9.90
CA ALA A 18 -9.99 10.08 10.08
C ALA A 18 -9.42 9.34 8.86
N LEU A 19 -8.53 10.04 8.16
CA LEU A 19 -7.51 9.53 7.25
C LEU A 19 -7.71 8.05 6.94
N ALA A 20 -8.06 7.73 5.69
CA ALA A 20 -7.72 6.42 5.16
C ALA A 20 -6.20 6.28 5.33
N ASP A 21 -5.78 5.77 6.49
CA ASP A 21 -4.44 5.32 6.77
C ASP A 21 -4.10 4.42 5.59
N ASP A 22 -3.15 4.85 4.80
CA ASP A 22 -2.69 4.17 3.61
C ASP A 22 -2.14 2.83 4.10
N VAL A 23 -2.97 1.77 4.14
CA VAL A 23 -2.59 0.41 4.61
C VAL A 23 -1.70 -0.26 3.57
N ASN A 24 -0.81 0.51 2.96
CA ASN A 24 0.03 0.14 1.85
C ASN A 24 1.48 0.45 2.22
N SER A 25 2.33 -0.55 2.10
CA SER A 25 3.77 -0.34 2.11
C SER A 25 4.27 0.09 0.74
N GLU A 26 5.24 1.00 0.71
CA GLU A 26 5.95 1.38 -0.50
C GLU A 26 7.29 0.62 -0.54
N CYS A 27 7.40 -0.32 -1.48
CA CYS A 27 8.59 -1.13 -1.70
C CYS A 27 9.40 -0.65 -2.91
N VAL A 28 10.70 -0.51 -2.72
CA VAL A 28 11.67 -0.17 -3.77
C VAL A 28 12.54 -1.37 -4.05
N VAL A 29 12.77 -1.66 -5.34
CA VAL A 29 13.65 -2.75 -5.75
C VAL A 29 14.98 -2.19 -6.24
N HIS A 30 16.06 -2.67 -5.62
CA HIS A 30 17.43 -2.42 -6.04
C HIS A 30 17.96 -3.68 -6.69
N ALA A 31 18.30 -3.65 -7.99
CA ALA A 31 18.74 -4.84 -8.71
C ALA A 31 19.80 -4.50 -9.76
N PHE A 32 20.72 -5.44 -10.02
CA PHE A 32 21.72 -5.30 -11.09
C PHE A 32 21.20 -5.87 -12.41
N LYS A 33 21.12 -5.02 -13.46
CA LYS A 33 20.59 -5.34 -14.80
C LYS A 33 19.24 -6.09 -14.76
N PRO A 34 18.21 -5.61 -14.04
CA PRO A 34 16.93 -6.30 -13.95
C PRO A 34 16.11 -6.18 -15.22
N SER A 35 15.19 -7.13 -15.44
CA SER A 35 14.00 -6.87 -16.25
C SER A 35 12.98 -6.13 -15.40
N TRP A 36 12.91 -4.81 -15.58
CA TRP A 36 11.94 -3.94 -14.91
C TRP A 36 10.49 -4.35 -15.14
N SER A 37 10.18 -4.90 -16.33
CA SER A 37 8.86 -5.45 -16.65
C SER A 37 8.52 -6.68 -15.82
N ALA A 38 9.47 -7.59 -15.60
CA ALA A 38 9.24 -8.79 -14.78
C ALA A 38 9.04 -8.44 -13.30
N ILE A 39 9.80 -7.46 -12.78
CA ILE A 39 9.61 -6.96 -11.41
C ILE A 39 8.26 -6.24 -11.27
N LYS A 40 7.84 -5.47 -12.30
CA LYS A 40 6.51 -4.86 -12.34
C LYS A 40 5.40 -5.90 -12.31
N GLU A 41 5.54 -7.01 -13.04
CA GLU A 41 4.59 -8.11 -12.99
C GLU A 41 4.50 -8.71 -11.58
N CYS A 42 5.63 -8.96 -10.91
CA CYS A 42 5.63 -9.35 -9.50
C CYS A 42 4.86 -8.37 -8.60
N CYS A 43 4.95 -7.07 -8.86
CA CYS A 43 4.21 -6.07 -8.10
C CYS A 43 2.69 -6.21 -8.31
N LEU A 44 2.27 -6.27 -9.58
CA LEU A 44 0.86 -6.36 -9.97
C LEU A 44 0.22 -7.68 -9.50
N SER A 45 0.94 -8.80 -9.60
CA SER A 45 0.46 -10.12 -9.15
C SER A 45 0.21 -10.19 -7.63
N ASN A 46 0.81 -9.30 -6.84
CA ASN A 46 0.63 -9.24 -5.39
C ASN A 46 -0.29 -8.09 -4.95
N MET A 47 -1.24 -7.74 -5.82
CA MET A 47 -2.23 -6.67 -5.60
C MET A 47 -1.61 -5.28 -5.43
N GLY A 48 -0.39 -5.08 -5.94
CA GLY A 48 0.31 -3.81 -5.82
C GLY A 48 0.09 -2.86 -7.00
N GLY A 49 0.16 -1.57 -6.73
CA GLY A 49 0.33 -0.53 -7.74
C GLY A 49 1.81 -0.31 -8.05
N SER A 50 2.17 -0.02 -9.31
CA SER A 50 3.55 0.22 -9.70
C SER A 50 3.76 1.62 -10.28
N ASP A 51 4.84 2.28 -9.87
CA ASP A 51 5.25 3.60 -10.36
C ASP A 51 6.76 3.60 -10.66
N PHE A 52 7.17 4.23 -11.75
CA PHE A 52 8.58 4.37 -12.12
C PHE A 52 9.04 5.78 -11.82
N ARG A 53 9.95 5.93 -10.84
CA ARG A 53 10.53 7.23 -10.50
C ARG A 53 12.05 7.17 -10.54
N ARG A 54 12.67 8.10 -11.28
CA ARG A 54 14.14 8.27 -11.35
C ARG A 54 14.90 6.94 -11.54
N ASN A 55 14.46 6.12 -12.49
CA ASN A 55 15.05 4.82 -12.83
C ASN A 55 14.94 3.74 -11.73
N LYS A 56 13.96 3.87 -10.83
CA LYS A 56 13.61 2.84 -9.86
C LYS A 56 12.13 2.49 -10.00
N LEU A 57 11.82 1.21 -9.84
CA LEU A 57 10.45 0.74 -9.69
C LEU A 57 10.03 0.85 -8.22
N PHE A 58 8.96 1.57 -7.98
CA PHE A 58 8.25 1.65 -6.71
C PHE A 58 7.00 0.79 -6.81
N CYS A 59 6.77 -0.05 -5.81
CA CYS A 59 5.63 -0.94 -5.72
C CYS A 59 4.87 -0.62 -4.43
N LYS A 60 3.65 -0.11 -4.55
CA LYS A 60 2.73 0.09 -3.43
C LYS A 60 1.96 -1.19 -3.21
N LEU A 61 2.14 -1.85 -2.08
CA LEU A 61 1.52 -3.14 -1.77
C LEU A 61 0.67 -3.01 -0.51
N PRO A 62 -0.45 -3.74 -0.39
CA PRO A 62 -1.14 -3.85 0.89
C PRO A 62 -0.19 -4.37 1.96
N THR A 63 -0.20 -3.76 3.14
CA THR A 63 0.66 -4.16 4.26
C THR A 63 0.47 -5.64 4.59
N GLY A 64 1.56 -6.40 4.65
CA GLY A 64 1.57 -7.86 4.84
C GLY A 64 1.82 -8.66 3.54
N ASN A 65 1.70 -8.03 2.36
CA ASN A 65 1.98 -8.67 1.08
C ASN A 65 3.44 -8.57 0.61
N GLU A 66 4.30 -7.84 1.34
CA GLU A 66 5.70 -7.58 0.96
C GLU A 66 6.51 -8.87 0.89
N GLY A 67 6.22 -9.83 1.76
CA GLY A 67 6.87 -11.13 1.77
C GLY A 67 6.64 -11.92 0.47
N TYR A 68 5.44 -11.83 -0.11
CA TYR A 68 5.14 -12.46 -1.40
C TYR A 68 5.85 -11.75 -2.55
N PHE A 69 5.87 -10.42 -2.54
CA PHE A 69 6.62 -9.62 -3.50
C PHE A 69 8.12 -9.92 -3.45
N ARG A 70 8.74 -9.92 -2.27
CA ARG A 70 10.15 -10.28 -2.04
C ARG A 70 10.48 -11.67 -2.60
N ARG A 71 9.61 -12.66 -2.35
CA ARG A 71 9.78 -14.02 -2.90
C ARG A 71 9.68 -14.04 -4.42
N CYS A 72 8.74 -13.28 -5.01
CA CYS A 72 8.60 -13.19 -6.46
C CYS A 72 9.86 -12.62 -7.11
N VAL A 73 10.35 -11.48 -6.63
CA VAL A 73 11.58 -10.85 -7.13
C VAL A 73 12.79 -11.77 -6.98
N LYS A 74 12.92 -12.46 -5.84
CA LYS A 74 14.00 -13.44 -5.62
C LYS A 74 13.98 -14.59 -6.62
N LYS A 75 12.79 -15.07 -7.02
CA LYS A 75 12.63 -16.14 -8.01
C LYS A 75 13.05 -15.73 -9.43
N LEU A 76 13.07 -14.44 -9.75
CA LEU A 76 13.56 -13.93 -11.03
C LEU A 76 15.09 -14.10 -11.19
N GLY A 77 15.81 -14.44 -10.12
CA GLY A 77 17.24 -14.75 -10.17
C GLY A 77 18.16 -13.53 -10.27
N TYR A 78 17.65 -12.31 -10.08
CA TYR A 78 18.46 -11.10 -10.07
C TYR A 78 19.19 -10.94 -8.74
N ALA A 79 20.44 -10.46 -8.80
CA ALA A 79 21.13 -9.91 -7.63
C ALA A 79 20.37 -8.63 -7.21
N SER A 80 19.49 -8.78 -6.22
CA SER A 80 18.51 -7.75 -5.86
C SER A 80 18.18 -7.71 -4.37
N THR A 81 17.81 -6.53 -3.89
CA THR A 81 17.21 -6.28 -2.58
C THR A 81 15.89 -5.55 -2.75
N VAL A 82 14.99 -5.74 -1.79
CA VAL A 82 13.68 -5.08 -1.74
C VAL A 82 13.55 -4.42 -0.39
N ASP A 83 13.38 -3.11 -0.39
CA ASP A 83 13.27 -2.28 0.81
C ASP A 83 11.88 -1.68 0.85
N CYS A 84 11.15 -1.89 1.94
CA CYS A 84 9.76 -1.43 2.08
C CYS A 84 9.63 -0.48 3.26
N VAL A 85 8.87 0.59 3.06
CA VAL A 85 8.49 1.56 4.08
C VAL A 85 6.98 1.42 4.33
N TYR A 86 6.58 1.55 5.59
CA TYR A 86 5.20 1.40 6.06
C TYR A 86 4.63 2.76 6.48
#